data_AF-A0A8S9M7W2-F1
#
_entry.id   AF-A0A8S9M7W2-F1
#
_cell.length_a   1.000
_cell.length_b   1.000
_cell.length_c   1.000
_cell.angle_alpha   90.00
_cell.angle_beta   90.00
_cell.angle_gamma   90.00
#
_symmetry.space_group_name_H-M   'P 1'
#
loop_
_entity.id
_entity.type
_entity.pdbx_description
1 polymer ?
#
loop_
_entity_poly.entity_id
_entity_poly.type
_entity_poly.pdbx_seq_one_letter_code
_entity_poly.pdbx_strand_id
1 'polypeptide(L)'
;MFNASRKSVMDGVRPQFLTRFENMVREMLSHHPFYKGDCIPTIIAERVSTEMNGGAVVKDIIRNHWTQVCFEHKISTPIPSKPRYGMPRDEDVVTTTRFQVTAKSAFIEASYVEVDEDGRNMGSEVRLFSVQRPKLSNEDDDDDDDDEGTS
;
A
#
# COMPACT_ATOMS: atom_id res chain seq x y z
N MET A 1 7.62 31.76 -3.18
CA MET A 1 8.71 30.76 -3.30
C MET A 1 8.55 29.53 -2.40
N PHE A 2 7.61 29.50 -1.45
CA PHE A 2 7.42 28.37 -0.51
C PHE A 2 6.83 27.07 -1.14
N ASN A 3 5.93 27.19 -2.13
CA ASN A 3 5.30 26.02 -2.77
C ASN A 3 6.27 25.10 -3.52
N ALA A 4 7.34 25.65 -4.09
CA ALA A 4 8.35 24.84 -4.77
C ALA A 4 9.11 23.94 -3.78
N SER A 5 9.31 24.40 -2.54
CA SER A 5 10.00 23.65 -1.49
C SER A 5 9.14 22.51 -0.96
N ARG A 6 7.83 22.74 -0.71
CA ARG A 6 6.91 21.70 -0.23
C ARG A 6 6.68 20.60 -1.27
N LYS A 7 6.41 20.99 -2.51
CA LYS A 7 6.28 20.06 -3.63
C LYS A 7 7.54 19.22 -3.82
N SER A 8 8.73 19.84 -3.75
CA SER A 8 10.00 19.10 -3.85
C SER A 8 10.18 18.07 -2.73
N VAL A 9 9.70 18.35 -1.51
CA VAL A 9 9.71 17.37 -0.41
C VAL A 9 8.76 16.23 -0.75
N MET A 10 7.50 16.52 -1.10
CA MET A 10 6.52 15.49 -1.46
C MET A 10 7.00 14.60 -2.61
N ASP A 11 7.56 15.19 -3.67
CA ASP A 11 8.10 14.50 -4.84
C ASP A 11 9.34 13.65 -4.49
N GLY A 12 10.09 14.01 -3.44
CA GLY A 12 11.23 13.23 -2.96
C GLY A 12 10.85 12.06 -2.05
N VAL A 13 9.79 12.20 -1.27
CA VAL A 13 9.32 11.12 -0.37
C VAL A 13 8.44 10.12 -1.15
N ARG A 14 7.65 10.59 -2.14
CA ARG A 14 6.69 9.75 -2.87
C ARG A 14 7.22 8.47 -3.48
N PRO A 15 8.29 8.50 -4.27
CA PRO A 15 8.85 7.30 -4.86
C PRO A 15 9.25 6.23 -3.83
N GLN A 16 9.66 6.64 -2.63
CA GLN A 16 10.13 5.71 -1.59
C GLN A 16 8.98 4.86 -1.05
N PHE A 17 7.84 5.49 -0.74
CA PHE A 17 6.67 4.74 -0.24
C PHE A 17 5.93 3.99 -1.35
N LEU A 18 5.96 4.47 -2.60
CA LEU A 18 5.48 3.67 -3.74
C LEU A 18 6.29 2.38 -3.89
N THR A 19 7.62 2.48 -3.83
CA THR A 19 8.53 1.32 -3.91
C THR A 19 8.30 0.37 -2.74
N ARG A 20 8.14 0.90 -1.52
CA ARG A 20 7.85 0.10 -0.33
C ARG A 20 6.52 -0.64 -0.44
N PHE A 21 5.45 0.05 -0.83
CA PHE A 21 4.14 -0.55 -1.07
C PHE A 21 4.23 -1.66 -2.11
N GLU A 22 4.91 -1.40 -3.23
CA GLU A 22 5.09 -2.41 -4.28
C GLU A 22 5.79 -3.67 -3.77
N ASN A 23 6.92 -3.50 -3.08
CA ASN A 23 7.69 -4.62 -2.55
C ASN A 23 6.87 -5.46 -1.56
N MET A 24 6.14 -4.83 -0.65
CA MET A 24 5.33 -5.53 0.35
C MET A 24 4.19 -6.32 -0.29
N VAL A 25 3.48 -5.74 -1.25
CA VAL A 25 2.40 -6.44 -1.97
C VAL A 25 2.98 -7.63 -2.74
N ARG A 26 4.13 -7.47 -3.41
CA ARG A 26 4.81 -8.57 -4.11
C ARG A 26 5.26 -9.68 -3.15
N GLU A 27 5.80 -9.31 -2.01
CA GLU A 27 6.25 -10.24 -0.97
C GLU A 27 5.07 -11.06 -0.44
N MET A 28 3.95 -10.40 -0.12
CA MET A 28 2.73 -11.08 0.30
C MET A 28 2.19 -12.03 -0.77
N LEU A 29 2.22 -11.61 -2.03
CA LEU A 29 1.78 -12.45 -3.15
C LEU A 29 2.70 -13.64 -3.42
N SER A 30 3.96 -13.59 -2.95
CA SER A 30 4.95 -14.66 -3.15
C SER A 30 5.01 -15.64 -1.98
N HIS A 31 4.90 -15.15 -0.74
CA HIS A 31 5.16 -15.96 0.46
C HIS A 31 3.90 -16.36 1.23
N HIS A 32 2.76 -15.70 1.01
CA HIS A 32 1.55 -16.03 1.73
C HIS A 32 0.68 -16.99 0.91
N PRO A 33 0.42 -18.22 1.41
CA PRO A 33 -0.66 -19.00 0.84
C PRO A 33 -1.96 -18.25 1.13
N PHE A 34 -2.73 -18.00 0.07
CA PHE A 34 -4.11 -17.52 0.19
C PHE A 34 -5.01 -18.73 0.11
N TYR A 35 -6.02 -18.80 0.96
CA TYR A 35 -6.94 -19.93 1.01
C TYR A 35 -8.14 -19.70 0.08
N LYS A 36 -8.80 -20.80 -0.30
CA LYS A 36 -10.10 -20.68 -0.97
C LYS A 36 -11.09 -19.95 -0.06
N GLY A 37 -11.78 -18.96 -0.63
CA GLY A 37 -12.69 -18.09 0.14
C GLY A 37 -12.05 -16.76 0.58
N ASP A 38 -10.72 -16.66 0.55
CA ASP A 38 -10.04 -15.43 0.94
C ASP A 38 -10.32 -14.25 0.00
N CYS A 39 -10.61 -13.11 0.61
CA CYS A 39 -10.59 -11.83 -0.07
C CYS A 39 -9.15 -11.30 -0.12
N ILE A 40 -8.37 -11.79 -1.09
CA ILE A 40 -6.96 -11.42 -1.30
C ILE A 40 -6.73 -9.89 -1.22
N PRO A 41 -7.52 -9.02 -1.90
CA PRO A 41 -7.30 -7.58 -1.82
C PRO A 41 -7.39 -7.02 -0.39
N THR A 42 -8.33 -7.53 0.40
CA THR A 42 -8.53 -7.13 1.80
C THR A 42 -7.37 -7.56 2.67
N ILE A 43 -6.94 -8.82 2.58
CA ILE A 43 -5.80 -9.34 3.35
C ILE A 43 -4.53 -8.51 3.07
N ILE A 44 -4.26 -8.25 1.79
CA ILE A 44 -3.12 -7.43 1.37
C ILE A 44 -3.25 -6.01 1.92
N ALA A 45 -4.38 -5.34 1.69
CA ALA A 45 -4.57 -3.96 2.09
C ALA A 45 -4.51 -3.78 3.62
N GLU A 46 -5.09 -4.70 4.40
CA GLU A 46 -5.06 -4.65 5.86
C GLU A 46 -3.65 -4.80 6.41
N ARG A 47 -2.89 -5.78 5.90
CA ARG A 47 -1.51 -6.01 6.35
C ARG A 47 -0.58 -4.89 5.92
N VAL A 48 -0.60 -4.52 4.64
CA VAL A 48 0.25 -3.45 4.12
C VAL A 48 -0.10 -2.11 4.77
N SER A 49 -1.38 -1.79 4.96
CA SER A 49 -1.77 -0.56 5.67
C SER A 49 -1.31 -0.56 7.13
N THR A 50 -1.26 -1.71 7.80
CA THR A 50 -0.76 -1.82 9.18
C THR A 50 0.74 -1.56 9.23
N GLU A 51 1.51 -2.25 8.39
CA GLU A 51 2.97 -2.16 8.40
C GLU A 51 3.49 -0.81 7.86
N MET A 52 2.82 -0.23 6.86
CA MET A 52 3.16 1.10 6.36
C MET A 52 2.79 2.19 7.38
N ASN A 53 1.64 2.08 8.05
CA ASN A 53 1.19 3.06 9.04
C ASN A 53 1.75 2.82 10.45
N GLY A 54 2.73 1.93 10.65
CA GLY A 54 3.36 1.66 11.96
C GLY A 54 4.01 2.86 12.66
N GLY A 55 3.98 4.04 12.04
CA GLY A 55 4.31 5.35 12.64
C GLY A 55 3.55 6.52 12.02
N ALA A 56 2.42 6.26 11.34
CA ALA A 56 1.63 7.29 10.67
C ALA A 56 0.61 7.93 11.61
N VAL A 57 0.22 9.17 11.31
CA VAL A 57 -0.77 9.94 12.10
C VAL A 57 -2.18 9.39 11.90
N VAL A 58 -2.47 8.76 10.76
CA VAL A 58 -3.79 8.22 10.42
C VAL A 58 -3.66 6.93 9.61
N LYS A 59 -4.39 5.88 10.02
CA LYS A 59 -4.67 4.67 9.25
C LYS A 59 -6.15 4.69 8.89
N ASP A 60 -6.48 4.84 7.60
CA ASP A 60 -7.88 4.88 7.17
C ASP A 60 -8.11 4.01 5.93
N ILE A 61 -9.10 3.11 6.01
CA ILE A 61 -9.57 2.32 4.86
C ILE A 61 -10.72 3.10 4.23
N ILE A 62 -10.43 3.75 3.11
CA ILE A 62 -11.37 4.63 2.41
C ILE A 62 -12.45 3.82 1.67
N ARG A 63 -12.09 2.64 1.18
CA ARG A 63 -13.00 1.75 0.46
C ARG A 63 -12.65 0.30 0.75
N ASN A 64 -13.66 -0.50 1.08
CA ASN A 64 -13.54 -1.94 1.23
C ASN A 64 -14.60 -2.64 0.38
N HIS A 65 -14.17 -3.36 -0.65
CA HIS A 65 -15.01 -4.11 -1.55
C HIS A 65 -14.30 -5.41 -1.95
N TRP A 66 -15.08 -6.46 -2.27
CA TRP A 66 -14.54 -7.80 -2.53
C TRP A 66 -13.50 -7.87 -3.66
N THR A 67 -13.57 -6.94 -4.63
CA THR A 67 -12.56 -6.78 -5.70
C THR A 67 -11.57 -5.68 -5.47
N GLN A 68 -11.78 -4.78 -4.51
CA GLN A 68 -11.01 -3.54 -4.44
C GLN A 68 -10.99 -3.00 -3.02
N VAL A 69 -9.80 -2.77 -2.51
CA VAL A 69 -9.59 -2.10 -1.23
C VAL A 69 -8.68 -0.90 -1.44
N CYS A 70 -9.07 0.25 -0.88
CA CYS A 70 -8.32 1.49 -0.94
C CYS A 70 -8.06 1.98 0.49
N PHE A 71 -6.82 2.40 0.75
CA PHE A 71 -6.44 2.93 2.05
C PHE A 71 -5.56 4.16 1.91
N GLU A 72 -5.63 5.05 2.91
CA GLU A 72 -4.83 6.26 2.97
C GLU A 72 -3.57 6.02 3.79
N HIS A 73 -2.45 6.57 3.29
CA HIS A 73 -1.18 6.61 3.99
C HIS A 73 -0.70 8.06 4.08
N LYS A 74 -0.34 8.50 5.29
CA LYS A 74 0.14 9.86 5.57
C LYS A 74 1.49 9.82 6.29
N ILE A 75 2.47 10.55 5.76
CA ILE A 75 3.79 10.74 6.40
C ILE A 75 4.01 12.23 6.65
N SER A 76 4.34 12.59 7.89
CA SER A 76 4.81 13.93 8.25
C SER A 76 6.33 14.01 8.02
N THR A 77 6.77 14.90 7.13
CA THR A 77 8.18 15.11 6.83
C THR A 77 8.61 16.50 7.30
N PRO A 78 9.54 16.62 8.26
CA PRO A 78 10.02 17.92 8.72
C PRO A 78 10.68 18.69 7.58
N ILE A 79 10.38 19.99 7.45
CA ILE A 79 11.15 20.87 6.57
C ILE A 79 12.39 21.32 7.36
N PRO A 80 13.62 20.96 6.94
CA PRO A 80 14.82 21.45 7.59
C PRO A 80 15.02 22.93 7.22
N SER A 81 14.39 23.85 7.95
CA SER A 81 14.82 25.24 7.95
C SER A 81 15.98 25.43 8.92
N LYS A 82 17.00 26.23 8.54
CA LYS A 82 17.96 26.75 9.52
C LYS A 82 17.14 27.63 10.48
N PRO A 83 16.98 27.26 11.76
CA PRO A 83 16.24 28.11 12.68
C PRO A 83 17.01 29.41 12.82
N ARG A 84 16.44 30.51 12.33
CA ARG A 84 16.89 31.85 12.73
C ARG A 84 16.35 32.09 14.12
N TYR A 85 17.19 32.59 15.03
CA TYR A 85 16.78 32.88 16.40
C TYR A 85 15.53 33.77 16.41
N GLY A 86 14.47 33.31 17.09
CA GLY A 86 13.19 34.03 17.20
C GLY A 86 12.19 33.82 16.06
N MET A 87 12.47 32.98 15.05
CA MET A 87 11.49 32.65 14.01
C MET A 87 10.67 31.40 14.37
N PRO A 88 9.36 31.36 14.04
CA PRO A 88 8.56 30.14 14.16
C PRO A 88 9.15 29.05 13.26
N ARG A 89 9.07 27.80 13.71
CA ARG A 89 9.42 26.64 12.88
C ARG A 89 8.39 26.52 11.76
N ASP A 90 8.87 26.19 10.56
CA ASP A 90 7.97 25.82 9.47
C ASP A 90 7.22 24.55 9.85
N GLU A 91 5.95 24.46 9.43
CA GLU A 91 5.15 23.26 9.62
C GLU A 91 5.67 22.10 8.76
N ASP A 92 5.56 20.89 9.29
CA ASP A 92 5.92 19.67 8.55
C ASP A 92 5.11 19.56 7.24
N VAL A 93 5.72 18.91 6.24
CA VAL A 93 5.03 18.54 5.00
C VAL A 93 4.38 17.18 5.21
N VAL A 94 3.05 17.18 5.28
CA VAL A 94 2.27 15.94 5.28
C VAL A 94 2.11 15.47 3.84
N THR A 95 2.73 14.35 3.50
CA THR A 95 2.54 13.72 2.20
C THR A 95 1.48 12.63 2.32
N THR A 96 0.37 12.81 1.60
CA THR A 96 -0.75 11.86 1.56
C THR A 96 -0.69 11.05 0.27
N THR A 97 -0.96 9.75 0.36
CA THR A 97 -1.10 8.86 -0.81
C THR A 97 -2.20 7.84 -0.55
N ARG A 98 -3.04 7.62 -1.54
CA ARG A 98 -4.13 6.63 -1.47
C ARG A 98 -3.73 5.41 -2.26
N PHE A 99 -3.43 4.33 -1.55
CA PHE A 99 -3.06 3.06 -2.16
C PHE A 99 -4.31 2.24 -2.45
N GLN A 100 -4.23 1.45 -3.51
CA GLN A 100 -5.31 0.61 -3.98
C GLN A 100 -4.79 -0.77 -4.36
N VAL A 101 -5.49 -1.80 -3.90
CA VAL A 101 -5.29 -3.19 -4.31
C VAL A 101 -6.58 -3.66 -4.97
N THR A 102 -6.49 -4.09 -6.23
CA THR A 102 -7.65 -4.51 -7.03
C THR A 102 -7.46 -5.93 -7.55
N ALA A 103 -8.43 -6.81 -7.31
CA ALA A 103 -8.54 -8.09 -7.99
C ALA A 103 -9.33 -7.95 -9.30
N LYS A 104 -8.68 -8.28 -10.41
CA LYS A 104 -9.27 -8.31 -11.76
C LYS A 104 -9.19 -9.73 -12.31
N SER A 105 -10.26 -10.51 -12.21
CA SER A 105 -10.33 -11.89 -12.70
C SER A 105 -9.11 -12.74 -12.33
N ALA A 106 -8.13 -12.85 -13.24
CA ALA A 106 -6.89 -13.63 -13.08
C ALA A 106 -5.69 -12.84 -12.52
N PHE A 107 -5.84 -11.56 -12.17
CA PHE A 107 -4.75 -10.68 -11.76
C PHE A 107 -5.05 -9.93 -10.47
N ILE A 108 -3.98 -9.63 -9.74
CA ILE A 108 -3.97 -8.64 -8.66
C ILE A 108 -3.19 -7.42 -9.16
N GLU A 109 -3.80 -6.25 -9.05
CA GLU A 109 -3.24 -4.97 -9.45
C GLU A 109 -3.01 -4.10 -8.22
N ALA A 110 -1.83 -3.52 -8.14
CA ALA A 110 -1.47 -2.52 -7.16
C ALA A 110 -1.38 -1.16 -7.86
N SER A 111 -2.16 -0.19 -7.39
CA SER A 111 -2.18 1.17 -7.92
C SER A 111 -2.22 2.18 -6.77
N TYR A 112 -2.06 3.45 -7.10
CA TYR A 112 -2.30 4.53 -6.16
C TYR A 112 -2.97 5.71 -6.88
N VAL A 113 -3.65 6.53 -6.09
CA VAL A 113 -4.28 7.76 -6.55
C VAL A 113 -3.50 8.92 -5.97
N GLU A 114 -3.05 9.82 -6.86
CA GLU A 114 -2.42 11.07 -6.43
C GLU A 114 -3.46 12.00 -5.81
N VAL A 115 -3.10 12.56 -4.66
CA VAL A 115 -3.90 13.57 -3.98
C VAL A 115 -3.08 14.84 -3.79
N ASP A 116 -3.78 15.97 -3.72
CA ASP A 116 -3.19 17.26 -3.41
C ASP A 116 -2.89 17.43 -1.90
N GLU A 117 -2.37 18.61 -1.53
CA GLU A 117 -2.06 18.94 -0.13
C GLU A 117 -3.30 18.89 0.78
N ASP A 118 -4.50 19.11 0.23
CA ASP A 118 -5.78 19.04 0.94
C ASP A 118 -6.37 17.61 0.96
N GLY A 119 -5.67 16.62 0.40
CA GLY A 119 -6.13 15.23 0.28
C GLY A 119 -7.23 15.05 -0.78
N ARG A 120 -7.40 16.00 -1.70
CA ARG A 120 -8.34 15.88 -2.82
C ARG A 120 -7.70 15.10 -3.95
N ASN A 121 -8.49 14.27 -4.60
CA ASN A 121 -8.05 13.46 -5.73
C ASN A 121 -7.61 14.38 -6.89
N MET A 122 -6.39 14.19 -7.40
CA MET A 122 -5.88 14.91 -8.56
C MET A 122 -6.28 14.27 -9.89
N GLY A 123 -7.01 13.15 -9.87
CA GLY A 123 -7.61 12.51 -11.03
C GLY A 123 -6.73 11.46 -11.72
N SER A 124 -5.48 11.28 -11.30
CA SER A 124 -4.58 10.26 -11.81
C SER A 124 -4.56 9.02 -10.90
N GLU A 125 -5.17 7.93 -11.37
CA GLU A 125 -4.80 6.60 -10.88
C GLU A 125 -3.55 6.12 -11.63
N VAL A 126 -2.51 5.79 -10.89
CA VAL A 126 -1.23 5.32 -11.43
C VAL A 126 -1.05 3.87 -11.02
N ARG A 127 -1.05 2.98 -12.02
CA ARG A 127 -0.77 1.56 -11.81
C ARG A 127 0.72 1.36 -11.56
N LEU A 128 1.05 0.72 -10.45
CA LEU A 128 2.43 0.35 -10.11
C LEU A 128 2.78 -0.96 -10.80
N PHE A 129 1.96 -2.00 -10.59
CA PHE A 129 2.15 -3.28 -11.26
C PHE A 129 0.86 -4.11 -11.28
N SER A 130 0.92 -5.19 -12.06
CA SER A 130 -0.10 -6.24 -12.13
C SER A 130 0.58 -7.59 -12.16
N VAL A 131 0.12 -8.54 -11.35
CA VAL A 131 0.64 -9.90 -11.32
C VAL A 131 -0.49 -10.91 -11.37
N GLN A 132 -0.20 -12.10 -11.88
CA GLN A 132 -1.18 -13.19 -11.90
C GLN A 132 -1.58 -13.54 -10.47
N ARG A 133 -2.86 -13.80 -10.26
CA ARG A 133 -3.41 -14.20 -8.97
C ARG A 133 -2.72 -15.51 -8.53
N PRO A 134 -2.23 -15.59 -7.28
CA PRO A 134 -1.60 -16.80 -6.77
C PRO A 134 -2.60 -17.96 -6.72
N LYS A 135 -2.07 -19.20 -6.79
CA LYS A 135 -2.88 -20.40 -6.57
C LYS A 135 -3.36 -20.42 -5.12
N LEU A 136 -4.62 -20.80 -4.92
CA LEU A 136 -5.21 -20.89 -3.60
C LEU A 136 -4.98 -22.29 -3.03
N SER A 137 -4.55 -22.38 -1.78
CA SER A 137 -4.50 -23.63 -1.02
C SER A 137 -5.87 -23.99 -0.46
N ASN A 138 -6.14 -25.28 -0.29
CA ASN A 138 -7.21 -25.72 0.60
C ASN A 138 -6.73 -25.61 2.05
N GLU A 139 -7.64 -25.41 3.00
CA GLU A 139 -7.32 -25.53 4.43
C GLU A 139 -7.00 -26.99 4.82
N ASP A 140 -7.37 -27.97 3.99
CA ASP A 140 -7.33 -29.42 4.28
C ASP A 140 -6.53 -30.26 3.25
N ASP A 141 -5.44 -29.75 2.65
CA ASP A 141 -4.53 -30.66 1.90
C ASP A 141 -3.58 -31.40 2.89
N ASP A 142 -4.15 -31.96 3.97
CA ASP A 142 -3.60 -33.13 4.69
C ASP A 142 -4.27 -34.38 4.06
N ASP A 143 -3.95 -34.66 2.80
CA ASP A 143 -4.19 -35.99 2.24
C ASP A 143 -2.85 -36.72 2.22
N ASP A 144 -2.73 -37.61 3.20
CA ASP A 144 -1.80 -38.74 3.25
C ASP A 144 -1.76 -39.47 1.91
N ASP A 145 -0.72 -39.26 1.10
CA ASP A 145 -0.28 -40.25 0.12
C ASP A 145 0.70 -41.23 0.80
N ASP A 146 0.19 -41.97 1.78
CA ASP A 146 0.70 -43.29 2.15
C ASP A 146 -0.03 -44.31 1.26
N ASP A 147 0.44 -44.52 0.02
CA ASP A 147 0.05 -45.68 -0.78
C ASP A 147 1.13 -46.76 -0.67
N GLU A 148 0.99 -47.61 0.36
CA GLU A 148 1.52 -48.96 0.34
C GLU A 148 0.85 -49.77 -0.79
N GLY A 149 1.47 -49.74 -1.96
CA GLY A 149 1.14 -50.60 -3.10
C GLY A 149 2.11 -51.78 -3.24
N THR A 150 1.82 -52.87 -2.54
CA THR A 150 2.51 -54.17 -2.59
C THR A 150 2.64 -54.77 -4.01
N SER A 151 3.78 -55.39 -4.32
CA SER A 151 3.92 -56.66 -5.05
C SER A 151 5.29 -57.27 -4.86
#